data_AF-G5JTU0-F1
#
_entry.id   AF-G5JTU0-F1
#
_cell.length_a   1.000
_cell.length_b   1.000
_cell.length_c   1.000
_cell.angle_alpha   90.00
_cell.angle_beta   90.00
_cell.angle_gamma   90.00
#
_symmetry.space_group_name_H-M   'P 1'
#
loop_
_entity.id
_entity.type
_entity.pdbx_description
1 polymer ?
#
loop_
_entity_poly.entity_id
_entity_poly.type
_entity_poly.pdbx_seq_one_letter_code
_entity_poly.pdbx_strand_id
1 'polypeptide(L)'
;MKVKQIYGFRKSKAVKSLCGAVLGATALMALTGHRAAAEEVTGPTSTSGVDTQVVRTDNPATNLPEAQGPASDAANQSQAQAGQSEGELIVDVPSPELEQTIKDAYQAGVKVQRDDVVDQGAAQTPDEAAAKQADIEADYAQQVKQSKEIIANYSSSKAIYDAKKEVYDNAKFQYDQDKAAYDIAKSQYDQDKAAYDIAKVKYDQDKATYDTAKLKYNQDKAVYDTAKNKYDQDKVAYGIAKAEYDRAKAAYDTAKAKYDQDKAAYNTAKNKYDQDKAVYDTAKAKYDQDKAAYDTAKAKYDQDKAAYDTAKAKYDQDKHTYDLDKELYDQDIIKYQEALKKAEEKKNEEGYLSQAMAQPLIFSREDNAITSLEPSVKQYTKDELTDYIAALPIDTPSKEIIDIINNMEDLADGTRVVLKKGVPLTVTYTNLENSTFDGKKISKVTYTYTLKDASITDQELPIVLYKDPTKTLWYPAMGGKC
;
A
#
# COMPACT_ATOMS: atom_id res chain seq x y z
N MET A 1 5.55 -58.36 -20.33
CA MET A 1 5.16 -57.23 -21.21
C MET A 1 4.91 -55.97 -20.37
N LYS A 2 5.51 -54.83 -20.74
CA LYS A 2 4.94 -53.47 -20.68
C LYS A 2 6.03 -52.48 -21.10
N VAL A 3 5.99 -52.03 -22.35
CA VAL A 3 6.92 -51.01 -22.87
C VAL A 3 6.39 -49.63 -22.47
N LYS A 4 7.26 -48.75 -21.98
CA LYS A 4 6.97 -47.31 -21.91
C LYS A 4 8.24 -46.50 -22.16
N GLN A 5 8.23 -45.72 -23.24
CA GLN A 5 9.34 -44.84 -23.61
C GLN A 5 9.35 -43.59 -22.71
N ILE A 6 10.53 -43.17 -22.27
CA ILE A 6 10.82 -41.76 -21.91
C ILE A 6 12.23 -41.45 -22.42
N TYR A 7 12.32 -40.59 -23.44
CA TYR A 7 13.56 -39.91 -23.82
C TYR A 7 13.45 -38.45 -23.38
N GLY A 8 14.38 -37.99 -22.54
CA GLY A 8 14.50 -36.59 -22.14
C GLY A 8 15.93 -36.10 -22.37
N PHE A 9 16.10 -34.94 -23.00
CA PHE A 9 17.42 -34.45 -23.43
C PHE A 9 17.53 -32.93 -23.30
N ARG A 10 18.77 -32.47 -23.02
CA ARG A 10 19.33 -31.11 -23.14
C ARG A 10 19.29 -30.17 -21.92
N LYS A 11 20.52 -29.95 -21.41
CA LYS A 11 21.24 -28.65 -21.29
C LYS A 11 20.51 -27.52 -20.54
N SER A 12 20.91 -27.20 -19.30
CA SER A 12 22.15 -26.47 -18.89
C SER A 12 22.14 -24.98 -19.26
N LYS A 13 22.19 -24.12 -18.24
CA LYS A 13 22.10 -22.65 -18.36
C LYS A 13 23.32 -22.04 -19.10
N ALA A 14 23.11 -20.89 -19.73
CA ALA A 14 24.15 -20.15 -20.43
C ALA A 14 25.09 -19.42 -19.45
N VAL A 15 26.38 -19.37 -19.81
CA VAL A 15 27.37 -18.45 -19.22
C VAL A 15 27.50 -17.25 -20.15
N LYS A 16 27.58 -16.03 -19.59
CA LYS A 16 28.00 -14.82 -20.30
C LYS A 16 29.27 -14.28 -19.67
N SER A 17 30.36 -14.32 -20.41
CA SER A 17 31.63 -13.66 -20.09
C SER A 17 32.18 -13.06 -21.39
N LEU A 18 32.42 -11.76 -21.41
CA LEU A 18 32.94 -11.05 -22.58
C LEU A 18 33.87 -9.93 -22.11
N CYS A 19 35.16 -10.25 -22.04
CA CYS A 19 36.23 -9.26 -22.04
C CYS A 19 36.59 -8.93 -23.49
N GLY A 20 37.02 -7.70 -23.74
CA GLY A 20 37.30 -7.22 -25.10
C GLY A 20 38.72 -7.46 -25.57
N ALA A 21 39.00 -7.01 -26.80
CA ALA A 21 40.35 -6.75 -27.29
C ALA A 21 40.30 -5.49 -28.18
N VAL A 22 41.20 -4.55 -27.93
CA VAL A 22 41.55 -3.47 -28.86
C VAL A 22 42.73 -3.94 -29.68
N LEU A 23 42.74 -3.65 -30.99
CA LEU A 23 43.95 -3.51 -31.79
C LEU A 23 43.61 -2.82 -33.12
N GLY A 24 44.55 -2.07 -33.66
CA GLY A 24 44.45 -1.43 -34.98
C GLY A 24 45.85 -1.24 -35.57
N ALA A 25 45.96 -1.19 -36.89
CA ALA A 25 47.22 -0.98 -37.59
C ALA A 25 47.03 -0.22 -38.93
N THR A 26 48.10 0.43 -39.34
CA THR A 26 48.26 1.43 -40.41
C THR A 26 48.59 0.85 -41.80
N ALA A 27 48.79 1.76 -42.78
CA ALA A 27 49.72 1.63 -43.92
C ALA A 27 49.30 0.77 -45.14
N LEU A 28 49.82 0.98 -46.37
CA LEU A 28 50.23 2.19 -47.14
C LEU A 28 50.64 1.73 -48.57
N MET A 29 50.56 2.63 -49.58
CA MET A 29 51.24 2.53 -50.91
C MET A 29 50.82 1.35 -51.84
N ALA A 30 51.20 1.26 -53.13
CA ALA A 30 51.43 2.24 -54.21
C ALA A 30 51.58 1.46 -55.57
N LEU A 31 52.16 2.10 -56.61
CA LEU A 31 52.56 1.56 -57.93
C LEU A 31 51.38 1.34 -58.92
N THR A 32 51.27 1.90 -60.14
CA THR A 32 52.16 2.41 -61.23
C THR A 32 52.60 1.39 -62.28
N GLY A 33 52.40 1.70 -63.57
CA GLY A 33 53.31 1.23 -64.63
C GLY A 33 52.73 1.07 -66.05
N HIS A 34 53.28 1.86 -67.00
CA HIS A 34 53.41 1.58 -68.45
C HIS A 34 52.11 1.48 -69.29
N ARG A 35 51.90 2.11 -70.46
CA ARG A 35 52.74 2.54 -71.62
C ARG A 35 53.34 1.41 -72.47
N ALA A 36 52.81 1.27 -73.68
CA ALA A 36 53.59 1.02 -74.91
C ALA A 36 52.80 1.53 -76.13
N ALA A 37 53.52 1.95 -77.17
CA ALA A 37 53.01 2.24 -78.52
C ALA A 37 54.14 1.89 -79.51
N ALA A 38 53.79 1.42 -80.72
CA ALA A 38 54.68 1.21 -81.87
C ALA A 38 53.86 0.61 -83.04
N GLU A 39 54.35 0.52 -84.29
CA GLU A 39 55.08 1.46 -85.16
C GLU A 39 55.16 0.82 -86.57
N GLU A 40 55.49 1.59 -87.61
CA GLU A 40 56.04 1.26 -88.96
C GLU A 40 55.83 -0.12 -89.63
N VAL A 41 55.36 -0.22 -90.89
CA VAL A 41 55.93 0.24 -92.19
C VAL A 41 57.07 -0.63 -92.76
N THR A 42 56.76 -1.32 -93.86
CA THR A 42 57.57 -1.62 -95.07
C THR A 42 56.58 -1.95 -96.20
N GLY A 43 56.85 -1.86 -97.50
CA GLY A 43 58.02 -1.41 -98.27
C GLY A 43 57.85 -1.89 -99.74
N PRO A 44 58.04 -1.06 -100.79
CA PRO A 44 57.71 -1.40 -102.19
C PRO A 44 58.92 -1.94 -103.00
N THR A 45 58.75 -2.24 -104.30
CA THR A 45 59.59 -1.79 -105.46
C THR A 45 59.14 -2.47 -106.80
N SER A 46 59.53 -1.90 -107.95
CA SER A 46 59.29 -2.39 -109.34
C SER A 46 60.56 -3.12 -109.90
N THR A 47 60.99 -3.21 -111.17
CA THR A 47 60.63 -2.59 -112.48
C THR A 47 61.29 -3.37 -113.65
N SER A 48 60.70 -3.36 -114.85
CA SER A 48 61.39 -3.64 -116.16
C SER A 48 61.96 -5.06 -116.39
N GLY A 49 62.42 -5.48 -117.59
CA GLY A 49 62.22 -4.95 -118.96
C GLY A 49 63.30 -5.31 -120.01
N VAL A 50 62.87 -5.88 -121.16
CA VAL A 50 63.43 -5.85 -122.56
C VAL A 50 64.78 -6.53 -122.96
N ASP A 51 64.74 -7.27 -124.10
CA ASP A 51 65.57 -7.15 -125.34
C ASP A 51 66.55 -8.29 -125.83
N THR A 52 66.87 -8.25 -127.14
CA THR A 52 67.79 -8.99 -128.06
C THR A 52 67.16 -10.07 -129.01
N GLN A 53 67.38 -10.21 -130.34
CA GLN A 53 68.28 -9.66 -131.43
C GLN A 53 69.52 -10.56 -131.82
N VAL A 54 70.02 -10.74 -133.09
CA VAL A 54 69.72 -10.19 -134.45
C VAL A 54 70.42 -10.94 -135.65
N VAL A 55 69.72 -11.18 -136.80
CA VAL A 55 70.12 -11.03 -138.26
C VAL A 55 71.00 -12.01 -139.13
N ARG A 56 70.43 -12.41 -140.31
CA ARG A 56 70.89 -12.63 -141.74
C ARG A 56 72.00 -13.58 -142.27
N THR A 57 71.80 -13.93 -143.56
CA THR A 57 72.82 -13.94 -144.66
C THR A 57 72.16 -13.55 -146.03
N ASP A 58 72.91 -13.40 -147.15
CA ASP A 58 72.47 -12.80 -148.45
C ASP A 58 73.00 -13.55 -149.74
N ASN A 59 72.76 -13.05 -150.97
CA ASN A 59 72.72 -13.79 -152.29
C ASN A 59 73.48 -13.13 -153.51
N PRO A 60 74.13 -13.88 -154.45
CA PRO A 60 74.69 -13.45 -155.77
C PRO A 60 74.12 -14.22 -157.02
N ALA A 61 74.25 -13.92 -158.33
CA ALA A 61 75.04 -13.03 -159.24
C ALA A 61 76.43 -13.55 -159.75
N THR A 62 76.97 -13.37 -160.99
CA THR A 62 76.60 -12.91 -162.39
C THR A 62 77.86 -13.13 -163.33
N ASN A 63 77.99 -12.96 -164.68
CA ASN A 63 77.17 -12.87 -165.93
C ASN A 63 78.07 -12.94 -167.24
N LEU A 64 77.52 -13.25 -168.45
CA LEU A 64 78.16 -13.15 -169.83
C LEU A 64 79.44 -14.02 -170.07
N PRO A 65 80.14 -14.06 -171.25
CA PRO A 65 79.83 -13.78 -172.68
C PRO A 65 80.22 -14.97 -173.65
N GLU A 66 80.59 -14.68 -174.91
CA GLU A 66 81.23 -15.55 -175.95
C GLU A 66 80.33 -16.46 -176.82
N ALA A 67 80.88 -17.01 -177.93
CA ALA A 67 80.11 -17.45 -179.10
C ALA A 67 80.53 -18.79 -179.75
N GLN A 68 79.50 -19.61 -180.02
CA GLN A 68 79.36 -20.64 -181.08
C GLN A 68 80.51 -21.67 -181.29
N GLY A 69 80.36 -22.84 -180.68
CA GLY A 69 80.87 -24.10 -181.22
C GLY A 69 79.90 -24.74 -182.24
N PRO A 70 80.33 -25.79 -182.98
CA PRO A 70 79.46 -26.54 -183.89
C PRO A 70 78.38 -27.34 -183.15
N ALA A 71 77.35 -27.79 -183.88
CA ALA A 71 76.26 -28.59 -183.34
C ALA A 71 76.77 -29.90 -182.70
N SER A 72 76.37 -30.15 -181.44
CA SER A 72 76.64 -31.40 -180.74
C SER A 72 75.64 -32.49 -181.14
N ASP A 73 75.97 -33.76 -180.87
CA ASP A 73 75.18 -34.91 -181.33
C ASP A 73 73.74 -34.97 -180.79
N ALA A 74 73.44 -34.25 -179.70
CA ALA A 74 72.06 -34.04 -179.23
C ALA A 74 71.20 -33.30 -180.27
N ALA A 75 71.77 -32.36 -181.02
CA ALA A 75 71.08 -31.67 -182.11
C ALA A 75 70.87 -32.59 -183.34
N ASN A 76 71.75 -33.58 -183.54
CA ASN A 76 71.60 -34.60 -184.57
C ASN A 76 70.52 -35.63 -184.18
N GLN A 77 70.46 -36.05 -182.91
CA GLN A 77 69.39 -36.91 -182.40
C GLN A 77 68.02 -36.22 -182.35
N SER A 78 67.98 -34.88 -182.24
CA SER A 78 66.75 -34.07 -182.36
C SER A 78 66.01 -34.27 -183.70
N GLN A 79 66.70 -34.71 -184.76
CA GLN A 79 66.06 -35.08 -186.04
C GLN A 79 65.68 -36.57 -186.15
N ALA A 80 66.08 -37.41 -185.19
CA ALA A 80 65.87 -38.87 -185.22
C ALA A 80 64.66 -39.35 -184.40
N GLN A 81 64.11 -38.53 -183.49
CA GLN A 81 62.99 -38.90 -182.61
C GLN A 81 61.70 -38.10 -182.85
N ALA A 82 61.46 -37.69 -184.10
CA ALA A 82 60.18 -37.12 -184.53
C ALA A 82 59.08 -38.20 -184.58
N GLY A 83 58.51 -38.59 -183.44
CA GLY A 83 57.26 -39.36 -183.38
C GLY A 83 57.16 -40.56 -182.43
N GLN A 84 57.82 -40.55 -181.25
CA GLN A 84 57.59 -41.54 -180.20
C GLN A 84 57.35 -40.89 -178.83
N SER A 85 56.65 -41.61 -177.94
CA SER A 85 55.99 -41.07 -176.74
C SER A 85 56.14 -42.03 -175.56
N GLU A 86 56.95 -41.65 -174.58
CA GLU A 86 56.92 -42.20 -173.21
C GLU A 86 57.65 -41.23 -172.27
N GLY A 87 57.02 -40.88 -171.14
CA GLY A 87 57.55 -39.92 -170.17
C GLY A 87 56.53 -39.65 -169.06
N GLU A 88 56.91 -39.99 -167.83
CA GLU A 88 56.01 -39.98 -166.67
C GLU A 88 56.18 -38.69 -165.85
N LEU A 89 55.07 -38.14 -165.34
CA LEU A 89 55.01 -36.92 -164.54
C LEU A 89 54.32 -37.21 -163.21
N ILE A 90 55.08 -37.15 -162.11
CA ILE A 90 54.53 -37.27 -160.75
C ILE A 90 53.85 -35.95 -160.38
N VAL A 91 52.63 -36.04 -159.87
CA VAL A 91 51.84 -34.89 -159.37
C VAL A 91 51.58 -35.11 -157.88
N ASP A 92 52.04 -34.18 -157.06
CA ASP A 92 51.71 -34.10 -155.62
C ASP A 92 50.55 -33.13 -155.41
N VAL A 93 49.66 -33.42 -154.46
CA VAL A 93 48.38 -32.74 -154.25
C VAL A 93 48.39 -32.06 -152.87
N PRO A 94 48.75 -30.76 -152.79
CA PRO A 94 48.98 -30.09 -151.51
C PRO A 94 47.69 -29.84 -150.73
N SER A 95 47.69 -30.16 -149.43
CA SER A 95 46.49 -30.15 -148.57
C SER A 95 46.57 -29.17 -147.37
N PRO A 96 46.74 -27.86 -147.60
CA PRO A 96 46.97 -26.87 -146.53
C PRO A 96 45.82 -26.76 -145.52
N GLU A 97 44.57 -27.05 -145.90
CA GLU A 97 43.46 -27.11 -144.94
C GLU A 97 43.56 -28.29 -143.95
N LEU A 98 44.10 -29.44 -144.39
CA LEU A 98 44.32 -30.59 -143.51
C LEU A 98 45.45 -30.30 -142.53
N GLU A 99 46.56 -29.72 -143.02
CA GLU A 99 47.65 -29.26 -142.15
C GLU A 99 47.20 -28.22 -141.11
N GLN A 100 46.32 -27.29 -141.50
CA GLN A 100 45.78 -26.31 -140.55
C GLN A 100 44.84 -26.95 -139.54
N THR A 101 43.92 -27.82 -139.98
CA THR A 101 42.98 -28.51 -139.08
C THR A 101 43.72 -29.38 -138.04
N ILE A 102 44.88 -29.94 -138.40
CA ILE A 102 45.75 -30.65 -137.46
C ILE A 102 46.36 -29.72 -136.39
N LYS A 103 46.74 -28.49 -136.75
CA LYS A 103 47.22 -27.48 -135.78
C LYS A 103 46.09 -27.05 -134.84
N ASP A 104 44.89 -26.84 -135.39
CA ASP A 104 43.69 -26.46 -134.62
C ASP A 104 43.31 -27.55 -133.61
N ALA A 105 43.44 -28.83 -133.99
CA ALA A 105 43.26 -29.97 -133.09
C ALA A 105 44.23 -29.94 -131.90
N TYR A 106 45.52 -29.73 -132.15
CA TYR A 106 46.52 -29.63 -131.07
C TYR A 106 46.27 -28.41 -130.16
N GLN A 107 45.86 -27.26 -130.70
CA GLN A 107 45.49 -26.09 -129.88
C GLN A 107 44.24 -26.35 -129.03
N ALA A 108 43.26 -27.09 -129.55
CA ALA A 108 42.08 -27.52 -128.80
C ALA A 108 42.38 -28.62 -127.75
N GLY A 109 43.58 -29.20 -127.73
CA GLY A 109 43.95 -30.32 -126.85
C GLY A 109 43.46 -31.70 -127.33
N VAL A 110 43.01 -31.79 -128.58
CA VAL A 110 42.61 -33.04 -129.23
C VAL A 110 43.86 -33.82 -129.68
N LYS A 111 43.87 -35.14 -129.46
CA LYS A 111 44.95 -36.01 -129.94
C LYS A 111 44.74 -36.34 -131.42
N VAL A 112 45.76 -36.09 -132.24
CA VAL A 112 45.78 -36.42 -133.68
C VAL A 112 46.63 -37.68 -133.89
N GLN A 113 46.18 -38.54 -134.80
CA GLN A 113 47.00 -39.59 -135.43
C GLN A 113 47.16 -39.24 -136.93
N ARG A 114 48.22 -39.76 -137.56
CA ARG A 114 48.45 -39.69 -139.00
C ARG A 114 48.75 -41.11 -139.47
N ASP A 115 48.10 -41.52 -140.55
CA ASP A 115 48.31 -42.80 -141.22
C ASP A 115 49.25 -42.62 -142.42
N ASP A 116 49.63 -43.73 -143.07
CA ASP A 116 50.58 -43.73 -144.20
C ASP A 116 49.97 -43.13 -145.49
N VAL A 117 50.84 -42.62 -146.37
CA VAL A 117 50.44 -41.99 -147.64
C VAL A 117 49.92 -43.04 -148.64
N VAL A 118 48.77 -42.76 -149.24
CA VAL A 118 48.10 -43.65 -150.22
C VAL A 118 48.42 -43.21 -151.65
N ASP A 119 49.03 -44.12 -152.42
CA ASP A 119 49.25 -43.95 -153.86
C ASP A 119 48.00 -44.34 -154.67
N GLN A 120 47.59 -43.48 -155.61
CA GLN A 120 46.46 -43.71 -156.53
C GLN A 120 46.90 -44.21 -157.92
N GLY A 121 48.21 -44.32 -158.17
CA GLY A 121 48.83 -44.84 -159.39
C GLY A 121 48.72 -43.93 -160.61
N ALA A 122 49.52 -44.23 -161.63
CA ALA A 122 49.62 -43.45 -162.87
C ALA A 122 48.27 -43.23 -163.59
N ALA A 123 48.19 -42.14 -164.37
CA ALA A 123 47.06 -41.80 -165.22
C ALA A 123 47.51 -41.76 -166.69
N GLN A 124 46.69 -42.31 -167.59
CA GLN A 124 46.94 -42.41 -169.03
C GLN A 124 46.44 -41.18 -169.80
N THR A 125 45.55 -40.37 -169.22
CA THR A 125 45.00 -39.15 -169.83
C THR A 125 44.97 -37.97 -168.83
N PRO A 126 44.92 -36.72 -169.32
CA PRO A 126 44.73 -35.55 -168.46
C PRO A 126 43.43 -35.60 -167.64
N ASP A 127 42.37 -36.17 -168.21
CA ASP A 127 41.07 -36.31 -167.54
C ASP A 127 41.14 -37.33 -166.38
N GLU A 128 41.90 -38.42 -166.54
CA GLU A 128 42.13 -39.42 -165.50
C GLU A 128 43.03 -38.86 -164.38
N ALA A 129 44.03 -38.04 -164.72
CA ALA A 129 44.85 -37.35 -163.72
C ALA A 129 44.02 -36.37 -162.89
N ALA A 130 43.16 -35.57 -163.54
CA ALA A 130 42.24 -34.65 -162.88
C ALA A 130 41.23 -35.37 -161.98
N ALA A 131 40.73 -36.55 -162.40
CA ALA A 131 39.85 -37.38 -161.58
C ALA A 131 40.54 -37.88 -160.30
N LYS A 132 41.75 -38.46 -160.42
CA LYS A 132 42.51 -38.95 -159.25
C LYS A 132 42.90 -37.83 -158.29
N GLN A 133 43.26 -36.65 -158.81
CA GLN A 133 43.50 -35.47 -157.99
C GLN A 133 42.22 -35.05 -157.23
N ALA A 134 41.06 -35.03 -157.90
CA ALA A 134 39.79 -34.69 -157.28
C ALA A 134 39.37 -35.68 -156.17
N ASP A 135 39.65 -36.98 -156.32
CA ASP A 135 39.40 -37.99 -155.29
C ASP A 135 40.30 -37.77 -154.04
N ILE A 136 41.57 -37.41 -154.23
CA ILE A 136 42.50 -37.06 -153.13
C ILE A 136 42.03 -35.77 -152.43
N GLU A 137 41.66 -34.74 -153.18
CA GLU A 137 41.13 -33.48 -152.63
C GLU A 137 39.82 -33.71 -151.86
N ALA A 138 38.96 -34.62 -152.34
CA ALA A 138 37.71 -35.01 -151.67
C ALA A 138 37.95 -35.77 -150.35
N ASP A 139 38.91 -36.69 -150.30
CA ASP A 139 39.26 -37.37 -149.03
C ASP A 139 39.86 -36.40 -148.01
N TYR A 140 40.80 -35.55 -148.42
CA TYR A 140 41.35 -34.50 -147.55
C TYR A 140 40.24 -33.56 -147.04
N ALA A 141 39.29 -33.15 -147.88
CA ALA A 141 38.13 -32.36 -147.45
C ALA A 141 37.25 -33.10 -146.43
N GLN A 142 37.08 -34.41 -146.57
CA GLN A 142 36.33 -35.27 -145.64
C GLN A 142 37.08 -35.46 -144.31
N GLN A 143 38.40 -35.69 -144.31
CA GLN A 143 39.23 -35.73 -143.10
C GLN A 143 39.21 -34.39 -142.35
N VAL A 144 39.31 -33.28 -143.09
CA VAL A 144 39.17 -31.91 -142.56
C VAL A 144 37.81 -31.72 -141.89
N LYS A 145 36.72 -32.16 -142.53
CA LYS A 145 35.37 -32.06 -141.98
C LYS A 145 35.22 -32.85 -140.68
N GLN A 146 35.57 -34.13 -140.68
CA GLN A 146 35.50 -34.99 -139.49
C GLN A 146 36.36 -34.44 -138.35
N SER A 147 37.57 -33.96 -138.65
CA SER A 147 38.45 -33.35 -137.65
C SER A 147 37.84 -32.07 -137.07
N LYS A 148 37.27 -31.18 -137.90
CA LYS A 148 36.55 -29.97 -137.45
C LYS A 148 35.34 -30.33 -136.55
N GLU A 149 34.60 -31.40 -136.85
CA GLU A 149 33.51 -31.91 -136.02
C GLU A 149 34.00 -32.46 -134.65
N ILE A 150 35.12 -33.17 -134.62
CA ILE A 150 35.73 -33.67 -133.36
C ILE A 150 36.23 -32.51 -132.49
N ILE A 151 36.91 -31.52 -133.08
CA ILE A 151 37.41 -30.32 -132.40
C ILE A 151 36.25 -29.54 -131.76
N ALA A 152 35.14 -29.34 -132.51
CA ALA A 152 33.95 -28.68 -131.99
C ALA A 152 33.32 -29.44 -130.81
N ASN A 153 33.19 -30.77 -130.93
CA ASN A 153 32.63 -31.62 -129.88
C ASN A 153 33.49 -31.65 -128.61
N TYR A 154 34.82 -31.72 -128.74
CA TYR A 154 35.73 -31.65 -127.58
C TYR A 154 35.68 -30.28 -126.91
N SER A 155 35.74 -29.19 -127.69
CA SER A 155 35.69 -27.82 -127.17
C SER A 155 34.37 -27.54 -126.43
N SER A 156 33.25 -27.98 -127.00
CA SER A 156 31.92 -27.92 -126.36
C SER A 156 31.87 -28.73 -125.07
N SER A 157 32.38 -29.97 -125.09
CA SER A 157 32.41 -30.85 -123.91
C SER A 157 33.26 -30.28 -122.78
N LYS A 158 34.41 -29.65 -123.11
CA LYS A 158 35.28 -28.97 -122.15
C LYS A 158 34.57 -27.74 -121.56
N ALA A 159 33.95 -26.90 -122.37
CA ALA A 159 33.19 -25.75 -121.89
C ALA A 159 32.03 -26.16 -120.94
N ILE A 160 31.33 -27.26 -121.25
CA ILE A 160 30.30 -27.84 -120.39
C ILE A 160 30.88 -28.37 -119.06
N TYR A 161 32.09 -28.96 -119.08
CA TYR A 161 32.77 -29.40 -117.86
C TYR A 161 33.20 -28.20 -117.00
N ASP A 162 33.86 -27.20 -117.59
CA ASP A 162 34.36 -26.03 -116.89
C ASP A 162 33.20 -25.25 -116.24
N ALA A 163 32.10 -25.03 -116.96
CA ALA A 163 30.89 -24.39 -116.43
C ALA A 163 30.23 -25.22 -115.30
N LYS A 164 30.20 -26.56 -115.41
CA LYS A 164 29.71 -27.42 -114.32
C LYS A 164 30.61 -27.37 -113.08
N LYS A 165 31.94 -27.26 -113.27
CA LYS A 165 32.89 -27.09 -112.19
C LYS A 165 32.69 -25.74 -111.50
N GLU A 166 32.52 -24.65 -112.25
CA GLU A 166 32.22 -23.33 -111.71
C GLU A 166 30.91 -23.32 -110.90
N VAL A 167 29.85 -23.97 -111.38
CA VAL A 167 28.60 -24.14 -110.62
C VAL A 167 28.81 -24.94 -109.33
N TYR A 168 29.61 -26.01 -109.37
CA TYR A 168 29.95 -26.80 -108.17
C TYR A 168 30.77 -26.00 -107.14
N ASP A 169 31.82 -25.29 -107.59
CA ASP A 169 32.68 -24.51 -106.71
C ASP A 169 31.90 -23.37 -106.03
N ASN A 170 31.02 -22.69 -106.78
CA ASN A 170 30.11 -21.68 -106.23
C ASN A 170 29.09 -22.28 -105.23
N ALA A 171 28.49 -23.44 -105.55
CA ALA A 171 27.57 -24.13 -104.64
C ALA A 171 28.27 -24.59 -103.34
N LYS A 172 29.52 -25.04 -103.43
CA LYS A 172 30.33 -25.39 -102.26
C LYS A 172 30.68 -24.15 -101.43
N PHE A 173 31.06 -23.04 -102.07
CA PHE A 173 31.34 -21.77 -101.39
C PHE A 173 30.10 -21.22 -100.66
N GLN A 174 28.90 -21.35 -101.25
CA GLN A 174 27.66 -21.00 -100.56
C GLN A 174 27.39 -21.93 -99.36
N TYR A 175 27.55 -23.24 -99.51
CA TYR A 175 27.41 -24.19 -98.39
C TYR A 175 28.37 -23.89 -97.23
N ASP A 176 29.63 -23.56 -97.53
CA ASP A 176 30.63 -23.22 -96.50
C ASP A 176 30.23 -21.94 -95.74
N GLN A 177 29.66 -20.93 -96.44
CA GLN A 177 29.11 -19.71 -95.82
C GLN A 177 27.85 -20.00 -94.99
N ASP A 178 26.88 -20.74 -95.53
CA ASP A 178 25.63 -21.08 -94.86
C ASP A 178 25.90 -21.87 -93.57
N LYS A 179 26.88 -22.79 -93.61
CA LYS A 179 27.33 -23.52 -92.42
C LYS A 179 27.96 -22.58 -91.39
N ALA A 180 28.83 -21.65 -91.80
CA ALA A 180 29.41 -20.67 -90.88
C ALA A 180 28.34 -19.77 -90.22
N ALA A 181 27.34 -19.34 -90.99
CA ALA A 181 26.20 -18.59 -90.47
C ALA A 181 25.35 -19.42 -89.48
N TYR A 182 25.12 -20.71 -89.77
CA TYR A 182 24.46 -21.63 -88.83
C TYR A 182 25.25 -21.82 -87.53
N ASP A 183 26.57 -22.05 -87.61
CA ASP A 183 27.41 -22.25 -86.42
C ASP A 183 27.43 -20.99 -85.54
N ILE A 184 27.45 -19.79 -86.13
CA ILE A 184 27.31 -18.51 -85.42
C ILE A 184 25.92 -18.39 -84.77
N ALA A 185 24.84 -18.64 -85.51
CA ALA A 185 23.48 -18.54 -85.00
C ALA A 185 23.22 -19.54 -83.86
N LYS A 186 23.77 -20.75 -83.94
CA LYS A 186 23.71 -21.75 -82.87
C LYS A 186 24.49 -21.30 -81.63
N SER A 187 25.70 -20.75 -81.82
CA SER A 187 26.50 -20.19 -80.72
C SER A 187 25.77 -19.05 -79.99
N GLN A 188 25.08 -18.18 -80.72
CA GLN A 188 24.25 -17.13 -80.12
C GLN A 188 23.05 -17.73 -79.35
N TYR A 189 22.34 -18.70 -79.92
CA TYR A 189 21.24 -19.40 -79.23
C TYR A 189 21.71 -20.07 -77.92
N ASP A 190 22.86 -20.75 -77.94
CA ASP A 190 23.41 -21.41 -76.75
C ASP A 190 23.77 -20.37 -75.65
N GLN A 191 24.28 -19.18 -76.04
CA GLN A 191 24.54 -18.06 -75.13
C GLN A 191 23.26 -17.43 -74.57
N ASP A 192 22.28 -17.14 -75.43
CA ASP A 192 20.99 -16.55 -75.04
C ASP A 192 20.23 -17.48 -74.08
N LYS A 193 20.29 -18.79 -74.33
CA LYS A 193 19.73 -19.80 -73.42
C LYS A 193 20.45 -19.81 -72.08
N ALA A 194 21.78 -19.75 -72.05
CA ALA A 194 22.54 -19.69 -70.81
C ALA A 194 22.22 -18.41 -70.01
N ALA A 195 22.08 -17.26 -70.68
CA ALA A 195 21.65 -16.01 -70.06
C ALA A 195 20.23 -16.10 -69.50
N TYR A 196 19.29 -16.72 -70.23
CA TYR A 196 17.94 -16.98 -69.74
C TYR A 196 17.93 -17.89 -68.49
N ASP A 197 18.67 -19.00 -68.50
CA ASP A 197 18.73 -19.93 -67.38
C ASP A 197 19.30 -19.25 -66.12
N ILE A 198 20.34 -18.40 -66.27
CA ILE A 198 20.90 -17.57 -65.18
C ILE A 198 19.85 -16.56 -64.68
N ALA A 199 19.17 -15.85 -65.58
CA ALA A 199 18.15 -14.87 -65.22
C ALA A 199 16.96 -15.53 -64.49
N LYS A 200 16.56 -16.73 -64.90
CA LYS A 200 15.52 -17.51 -64.22
C LYS A 200 15.96 -17.94 -62.81
N VAL A 201 17.18 -18.45 -62.65
CA VAL A 201 17.72 -18.81 -61.32
C VAL A 201 17.74 -17.58 -60.40
N LYS A 202 18.12 -16.40 -60.91
CA LYS A 202 18.06 -15.16 -60.13
C LYS A 202 16.62 -14.77 -59.78
N TYR A 203 15.66 -14.85 -60.70
CA TYR A 203 14.25 -14.58 -60.43
C TYR A 203 13.70 -15.49 -59.32
N ASP A 204 14.00 -16.80 -59.38
CA ASP A 204 13.56 -17.77 -58.37
C ASP A 204 14.17 -17.48 -56.98
N GLN A 205 15.43 -17.03 -56.92
CA GLN A 205 16.10 -16.58 -55.69
C GLN A 205 15.52 -15.27 -55.12
N ASP A 206 15.29 -14.26 -55.96
CA ASP A 206 14.69 -12.99 -55.57
C ASP A 206 13.26 -13.19 -55.05
N LYS A 207 12.49 -14.06 -55.73
CA LYS A 207 11.13 -14.45 -55.29
C LYS A 207 11.14 -15.18 -53.95
N ALA A 208 12.02 -16.16 -53.76
CA ALA A 208 12.16 -16.87 -52.48
C ALA A 208 12.54 -15.91 -51.33
N THR A 209 13.37 -14.91 -51.62
CA THR A 209 13.75 -13.84 -50.68
C THR A 209 12.55 -12.96 -50.32
N TYR A 210 11.76 -12.53 -51.32
CA TYR A 210 10.52 -11.77 -51.12
C TYR A 210 9.49 -12.55 -50.28
N ASP A 211 9.22 -13.81 -50.62
CA ASP A 211 8.25 -14.65 -49.90
C ASP A 211 8.68 -14.88 -48.44
N THR A 212 9.98 -15.03 -48.18
CA THR A 212 10.56 -15.12 -46.83
C THR A 212 10.38 -13.81 -46.05
N ALA A 213 10.68 -12.66 -46.67
CA ALA A 213 10.50 -11.35 -46.05
C ALA A 213 9.02 -11.06 -45.73
N LYS A 214 8.10 -11.45 -46.63
CA LYS A 214 6.66 -11.34 -46.46
C LYS A 214 6.12 -12.22 -45.34
N LEU A 215 6.63 -13.46 -45.22
CA LEU A 215 6.31 -14.34 -44.09
C LEU A 215 6.76 -13.73 -42.76
N LYS A 216 7.99 -13.18 -42.70
CA LYS A 216 8.49 -12.51 -41.49
C LYS A 216 7.64 -11.28 -41.13
N TYR A 217 7.31 -10.42 -42.10
CA TYR A 217 6.44 -9.26 -41.87
C TYR A 217 5.08 -9.66 -41.27
N ASN A 218 4.46 -10.73 -41.79
CA ASN A 218 3.19 -11.23 -41.27
C ASN A 218 3.31 -11.77 -39.83
N GLN A 219 4.44 -12.42 -39.50
CA GLN A 219 4.74 -12.88 -38.13
C GLN A 219 4.97 -11.70 -37.17
N ASP A 220 5.80 -10.73 -37.56
CA ASP A 220 6.06 -9.52 -36.78
C ASP A 220 4.76 -8.74 -36.51
N LYS A 221 3.89 -8.61 -37.53
CA LYS A 221 2.58 -7.97 -37.40
C LYS A 221 1.66 -8.72 -36.45
N ALA A 222 1.59 -10.06 -36.54
CA ALA A 222 0.76 -10.85 -35.63
C ALA A 222 1.22 -10.73 -34.16
N VAL A 223 2.53 -10.64 -33.91
CA VAL A 223 3.09 -10.35 -32.59
C VAL A 223 2.71 -8.95 -32.11
N TYR A 224 2.81 -7.93 -32.99
CA TYR A 224 2.39 -6.56 -32.67
C TYR A 224 0.89 -6.47 -32.35
N ASP A 225 0.02 -7.05 -33.18
CA ASP A 225 -1.44 -7.04 -32.97
C ASP A 225 -1.80 -7.72 -31.63
N THR A 226 -1.11 -8.82 -31.30
CA THR A 226 -1.27 -9.53 -30.01
C THR A 226 -0.82 -8.67 -28.83
N ALA A 227 0.34 -8.02 -28.92
CA ALA A 227 0.86 -7.14 -27.88
C ALA A 227 -0.04 -5.91 -27.67
N LYS A 228 -0.56 -5.32 -28.74
CA LYS A 228 -1.51 -4.21 -28.70
C LYS A 228 -2.82 -4.63 -28.01
N ASN A 229 -3.40 -5.77 -28.40
CA ASN A 229 -4.62 -6.28 -27.78
C ASN A 229 -4.44 -6.54 -26.28
N LYS A 230 -3.28 -7.06 -25.85
CA LYS A 230 -2.96 -7.19 -24.42
C LYS A 230 -2.85 -5.84 -23.72
N TYR A 231 -2.17 -4.85 -24.31
CA TYR A 231 -2.08 -3.51 -23.74
C TYR A 231 -3.45 -2.85 -23.56
N ASP A 232 -4.34 -2.97 -24.55
CA ASP A 232 -5.69 -2.42 -24.47
C ASP A 232 -6.54 -3.13 -23.40
N GLN A 233 -6.38 -4.46 -23.23
CA GLN A 233 -6.99 -5.22 -22.12
C GLN A 233 -6.46 -4.79 -20.75
N ASP A 234 -5.13 -4.70 -20.58
CA ASP A 234 -4.49 -4.28 -19.33
C ASP A 234 -4.91 -2.85 -18.92
N LYS A 235 -5.07 -1.96 -19.91
CA LYS A 235 -5.57 -0.59 -19.73
C LYS A 235 -7.03 -0.55 -19.24
N VAL A 236 -7.90 -1.42 -19.76
CA VAL A 236 -9.29 -1.57 -19.28
C VAL A 236 -9.32 -2.14 -17.86
N ALA A 237 -8.52 -3.17 -17.58
CA ALA A 237 -8.42 -3.76 -16.25
C ALA A 237 -7.94 -2.75 -15.19
N TYR A 238 -6.94 -1.92 -15.52
CA TYR A 238 -6.49 -0.81 -14.67
C TYR A 238 -7.61 0.22 -14.40
N GLY A 239 -8.39 0.57 -15.44
CA GLY A 239 -9.54 1.48 -15.30
C GLY A 239 -10.61 0.95 -14.34
N ILE A 240 -10.93 -0.34 -14.43
CA ILE A 240 -11.87 -1.02 -13.52
C ILE A 240 -11.32 -1.02 -12.10
N ALA A 241 -10.08 -1.48 -11.90
CA ALA A 241 -9.46 -1.56 -10.57
C ALA A 241 -9.36 -0.19 -9.89
N LYS A 242 -9.05 0.89 -10.64
CA LYS A 242 -9.07 2.26 -10.09
C LYS A 242 -10.50 2.67 -9.69
N ALA A 243 -11.50 2.41 -10.53
CA ALA A 243 -12.88 2.74 -10.22
C ALA A 243 -13.45 1.93 -9.05
N GLU A 244 -12.91 0.75 -8.75
CA GLU A 244 -13.20 -0.03 -7.54
C GLU A 244 -12.53 0.56 -6.30
N TYR A 245 -11.24 0.92 -6.39
CA TYR A 245 -10.52 1.61 -5.32
C TYR A 245 -11.19 2.94 -4.94
N ASP A 246 -11.55 3.78 -5.92
CA ASP A 246 -12.20 5.07 -5.68
C ASP A 246 -13.56 4.88 -4.96
N ARG A 247 -14.35 3.85 -5.34
CA ARG A 247 -15.60 3.47 -4.66
C ARG A 247 -15.37 2.97 -3.23
N ALA A 248 -14.38 2.10 -3.03
CA ALA A 248 -14.05 1.56 -1.72
C ALA A 248 -13.58 2.67 -0.76
N LYS A 249 -12.78 3.63 -1.25
CA LYS A 249 -12.37 4.81 -0.47
C LYS A 249 -13.57 5.68 -0.10
N ALA A 250 -14.46 5.99 -1.04
CA ALA A 250 -15.66 6.79 -0.76
C ALA A 250 -16.56 6.14 0.30
N ALA A 251 -16.74 4.81 0.23
CA ALA A 251 -17.49 4.05 1.23
C ALA A 251 -16.81 4.09 2.61
N TYR A 252 -15.47 3.96 2.68
CA TYR A 252 -14.72 4.11 3.93
C TYR A 252 -14.83 5.52 4.52
N ASP A 253 -14.68 6.57 3.70
CA ASP A 253 -14.79 7.96 4.16
C ASP A 253 -16.20 8.24 4.72
N THR A 254 -17.25 7.72 4.06
CA THR A 254 -18.65 7.80 4.55
C THR A 254 -18.85 7.04 5.86
N ALA A 255 -18.34 5.82 5.97
CA ALA A 255 -18.45 5.02 7.19
C ALA A 255 -17.73 5.68 8.38
N LYS A 256 -16.55 6.27 8.14
CA LYS A 256 -15.81 7.03 9.16
C LYS A 256 -16.59 8.27 9.61
N ALA A 257 -17.15 9.04 8.68
CA ALA A 257 -17.94 10.23 9.00
C ALA A 257 -19.15 9.88 9.89
N LYS A 258 -19.85 8.76 9.60
CA LYS A 258 -20.93 8.27 10.48
C LYS A 258 -20.42 7.84 11.86
N TYR A 259 -19.31 7.10 11.94
CA TYR A 259 -18.71 6.71 13.24
C TYR A 259 -18.38 7.92 14.11
N ASP A 260 -17.76 8.96 13.53
CA ASP A 260 -17.41 10.18 14.27
C ASP A 260 -18.67 10.93 14.76
N GLN A 261 -19.74 10.93 13.96
CA GLN A 261 -21.03 11.53 14.31
C GLN A 261 -21.77 10.76 15.42
N ASP A 262 -21.83 9.42 15.32
CA ASP A 262 -22.42 8.55 16.35
C ASP A 262 -21.66 8.67 17.68
N LYS A 263 -20.33 8.79 17.62
CA LYS A 263 -19.46 9.02 18.78
C LYS A 263 -19.70 10.38 19.45
N ALA A 264 -19.93 11.43 18.67
CA ALA A 264 -20.29 12.75 19.20
C ALA A 264 -21.68 12.73 19.88
N ALA A 265 -22.64 12.01 19.30
CA ALA A 265 -23.97 11.82 19.90
C ALA A 265 -23.89 11.03 21.23
N TYR A 266 -23.10 9.94 21.26
CA TYR A 266 -22.85 9.17 22.49
C TYR A 266 -22.24 10.04 23.61
N ASN A 267 -21.19 10.80 23.31
CA ASN A 267 -20.55 11.69 24.29
C ASN A 267 -21.55 12.75 24.83
N THR A 268 -22.39 13.30 23.96
CA THR A 268 -23.44 14.26 24.34
C THR A 268 -24.47 13.64 25.26
N ALA A 269 -24.94 12.42 24.94
CA ALA A 269 -25.88 11.69 25.79
C ALA A 269 -25.27 11.32 27.15
N LYS A 270 -24.00 10.90 27.19
CA LYS A 270 -23.29 10.60 28.44
C LYS A 270 -23.15 11.83 29.32
N ASN A 271 -22.73 12.97 28.76
CA ASN A 271 -22.60 14.22 29.51
C ASN A 271 -23.95 14.67 30.10
N LYS A 272 -25.06 14.50 29.37
CA LYS A 272 -26.40 14.76 29.93
C LYS A 272 -26.75 13.78 31.06
N TYR A 273 -26.49 12.48 30.91
CA TYR A 273 -26.70 11.51 31.97
C TYR A 273 -25.92 11.86 33.25
N ASP A 274 -24.64 12.22 33.11
CA ASP A 274 -23.79 12.61 34.24
C ASP A 274 -24.35 13.87 34.95
N GLN A 275 -24.87 14.85 34.20
CA GLN A 275 -25.55 16.04 34.74
C GLN A 275 -26.86 15.70 35.45
N ASP A 276 -27.74 14.92 34.81
CA ASP A 276 -29.02 14.50 35.38
C ASP A 276 -28.81 13.70 36.68
N LYS A 277 -27.77 12.86 36.72
CA LYS A 277 -27.37 12.13 37.93
C LYS A 277 -26.89 13.08 39.03
N ALA A 278 -26.05 14.07 38.73
CA ALA A 278 -25.58 15.03 39.72
C ALA A 278 -26.74 15.87 40.32
N VAL A 279 -27.75 16.22 39.51
CA VAL A 279 -28.99 16.86 39.97
C VAL A 279 -29.78 15.93 40.88
N TYR A 280 -29.94 14.65 40.50
CA TYR A 280 -30.61 13.64 41.34
C TYR A 280 -29.91 13.43 42.69
N ASP A 281 -28.58 13.24 42.68
CA ASP A 281 -27.79 13.03 43.90
C ASP A 281 -27.93 14.23 44.85
N THR A 282 -27.91 15.46 44.31
CA THR A 282 -28.11 16.71 45.06
C THR A 282 -29.52 16.80 45.64
N ALA A 283 -30.56 16.49 44.85
CA ALA A 283 -31.94 16.49 45.30
C ALA A 283 -32.18 15.44 46.40
N LYS A 284 -31.58 14.26 46.28
CA LYS A 284 -31.65 13.21 47.31
C LYS A 284 -30.96 13.66 48.61
N ALA A 285 -29.75 14.24 48.52
CA ALA A 285 -29.04 14.74 49.68
C ALA A 285 -29.84 15.82 50.44
N LYS A 286 -30.53 16.72 49.71
CA LYS A 286 -31.46 17.67 50.34
C LYS A 286 -32.68 16.98 50.97
N TYR A 287 -33.30 16.00 50.31
CA TYR A 287 -34.40 15.23 50.90
C TYR A 287 -33.99 14.52 52.20
N ASP A 288 -32.81 13.90 52.23
CA ASP A 288 -32.27 13.22 53.42
C ASP A 288 -32.05 14.22 54.58
N GLN A 289 -31.56 15.44 54.28
CA GLN A 289 -31.42 16.53 55.25
C GLN A 289 -32.77 17.05 55.77
N ASP A 290 -33.71 17.35 54.86
CA ASP A 290 -35.05 17.85 55.21
C ASP A 290 -35.80 16.82 56.07
N LYS A 291 -35.65 15.52 55.79
CA LYS A 291 -36.21 14.45 56.62
C LYS A 291 -35.56 14.40 58.01
N ALA A 292 -34.22 14.48 58.11
CA ALA A 292 -33.55 14.48 59.40
C ALA A 292 -33.96 15.70 60.26
N ALA A 293 -34.16 16.86 59.64
CA ALA A 293 -34.69 18.05 60.31
C ALA A 293 -36.14 17.85 60.79
N TYR A 294 -37.00 17.24 59.97
CA TYR A 294 -38.37 16.87 60.36
C TYR A 294 -38.40 15.88 61.53
N ASP A 295 -37.62 14.79 61.45
CA ASP A 295 -37.55 13.76 62.51
C ASP A 295 -37.10 14.40 63.84
N THR A 296 -36.12 15.30 63.79
CA THR A 296 -35.63 16.06 64.96
C THR A 296 -36.69 17.00 65.53
N ALA A 297 -37.38 17.75 64.67
CA ALA A 297 -38.45 18.66 65.08
C ALA A 297 -39.63 17.90 65.71
N LYS A 298 -39.99 16.73 65.16
CA LYS A 298 -41.01 15.87 65.74
C LYS A 298 -40.60 15.33 67.11
N ALA A 299 -39.36 14.84 67.26
CA ALA A 299 -38.86 14.35 68.54
C ALA A 299 -38.90 15.45 69.63
N LYS A 300 -38.56 16.70 69.28
CA LYS A 300 -38.74 17.85 70.19
C LYS A 300 -40.21 18.12 70.51
N TYR A 301 -41.10 18.10 69.52
CA TYR A 301 -42.54 18.27 69.77
C TYR A 301 -43.10 17.20 70.72
N ASP A 302 -42.73 15.94 70.52
CA ASP A 302 -43.17 14.83 71.38
C ASP A 302 -42.64 15.02 72.83
N GLN A 303 -41.40 15.49 73.01
CA GLN A 303 -40.82 15.83 74.31
C GLN A 303 -41.51 17.03 74.98
N ASP A 304 -41.72 18.13 74.25
CA ASP A 304 -42.39 19.33 74.75
C ASP A 304 -43.83 19.02 75.16
N LYS A 305 -44.53 18.15 74.41
CA LYS A 305 -45.87 17.68 74.76
C LYS A 305 -45.86 16.84 76.04
N ALA A 306 -44.92 15.90 76.21
CA ALA A 306 -44.82 15.10 77.43
C ALA A 306 -44.52 15.97 78.67
N ALA A 307 -43.71 17.02 78.51
CA ALA A 307 -43.45 18.00 79.56
C ALA A 307 -44.72 18.82 79.91
N TYR A 308 -45.48 19.25 78.89
CA TYR A 308 -46.78 19.93 79.08
C TYR A 308 -47.79 19.04 79.79
N ASP A 309 -47.97 17.78 79.35
CA ASP A 309 -48.92 16.83 79.96
C ASP A 309 -48.58 16.60 81.44
N THR A 310 -47.28 16.48 81.76
CA THR A 310 -46.78 16.33 83.14
C THR A 310 -47.02 17.59 83.98
N ALA A 311 -46.73 18.77 83.44
CA ALA A 311 -46.97 20.04 84.12
C ALA A 311 -48.47 20.30 84.38
N LYS A 312 -49.34 19.92 83.43
CA LYS A 312 -50.79 19.99 83.60
C LYS A 312 -51.27 19.04 84.70
N ALA A 313 -50.81 17.79 84.72
CA ALA A 313 -51.17 16.84 85.76
C ALA A 313 -50.78 17.34 87.17
N LYS A 314 -49.60 17.96 87.32
CA LYS A 314 -49.22 18.62 88.58
C LYS A 314 -50.12 19.80 88.91
N TYR A 315 -50.43 20.67 87.94
CA TYR A 315 -51.36 21.80 88.18
C TYR A 315 -52.75 21.33 88.63
N ASP A 316 -53.29 20.29 88.00
CA ASP A 316 -54.59 19.70 88.37
C ASP A 316 -54.56 19.14 89.80
N GLN A 317 -53.45 18.50 90.20
CA GLN A 317 -53.23 18.02 91.57
C GLN A 317 -53.08 19.16 92.59
N ASP A 318 -52.24 20.15 92.31
CA ASP A 318 -52.01 21.30 93.19
C ASP A 318 -53.31 22.09 93.41
N LYS A 319 -54.14 22.23 92.37
CA LYS A 319 -55.47 22.85 92.47
C LYS A 319 -56.40 22.04 93.37
N HIS A 320 -56.46 20.71 93.21
CA HIS A 320 -57.28 19.84 94.06
C HIS A 320 -56.87 19.92 95.54
N THR A 321 -55.58 19.99 95.84
CA THR A 321 -55.07 20.22 97.20
C THR A 321 -55.51 21.60 97.73
N TYR A 322 -55.36 22.66 96.93
CA TYR A 322 -55.82 24.01 97.31
C TYR A 322 -57.34 24.08 97.58
N ASP A 323 -58.14 23.41 96.76
CA ASP A 323 -59.61 23.36 96.94
C ASP A 323 -59.95 22.69 98.29
N LEU A 324 -59.28 21.59 98.66
CA LEU A 324 -59.45 20.89 99.95
C LEU A 324 -58.94 21.72 101.15
N ASP A 325 -57.74 22.30 101.06
CA ASP A 325 -57.16 23.14 102.11
C ASP A 325 -58.08 24.34 102.42
N LYS A 326 -58.74 24.87 101.38
CA LYS A 326 -59.74 25.93 101.54
C LYS A 326 -61.01 25.45 102.26
N GLU A 327 -61.54 24.27 101.92
CA GLU A 327 -62.71 23.71 102.63
C GLU A 327 -62.41 23.45 104.12
N LEU A 328 -61.20 22.98 104.44
CA LEU A 328 -60.73 22.82 105.82
C LEU A 328 -60.65 24.17 106.56
N TYR A 329 -60.05 25.19 105.93
CA TYR A 329 -59.97 26.53 106.49
C TYR A 329 -61.36 27.14 106.75
N ASP A 330 -62.28 27.05 105.79
CA ASP A 330 -63.65 27.56 105.94
C ASP A 330 -64.39 26.84 107.09
N GLN A 331 -64.15 25.53 107.28
CA GLN A 331 -64.71 24.78 108.41
C GLN A 331 -64.10 25.18 109.77
N ASP A 332 -62.79 25.39 109.84
CA ASP A 332 -62.11 25.77 111.09
C ASP A 332 -62.46 27.20 111.52
N ILE A 333 -62.71 28.12 110.58
CA ILE A 333 -63.24 29.46 110.87
C ILE A 333 -64.63 29.38 111.54
N ILE A 334 -65.49 28.42 111.14
CA ILE A 334 -66.81 28.21 111.78
C ILE A 334 -66.61 27.70 113.22
N LYS A 335 -65.76 26.67 113.43
CA LYS A 335 -65.44 26.16 114.78
C LYS A 335 -64.90 27.25 115.70
N TYR A 336 -64.01 28.09 115.17
CA TYR A 336 -63.41 29.23 115.87
C TYR A 336 -64.46 30.25 116.32
N GLN A 337 -65.38 30.64 115.43
CA GLN A 337 -66.47 31.57 115.75
C GLN A 337 -67.44 30.99 116.80
N GLU A 338 -67.79 29.70 116.70
CA GLU A 338 -68.58 29.02 117.73
C GLU A 338 -67.86 28.98 119.09
N ALA A 339 -66.56 28.70 119.11
CA ALA A 339 -65.77 28.63 120.34
C ALA A 339 -65.68 30.01 121.04
N LEU A 340 -65.42 31.08 120.28
CA LEU A 340 -65.43 32.45 120.81
C LEU A 340 -66.80 32.83 121.40
N LYS A 341 -67.91 32.49 120.71
CA LYS A 341 -69.26 32.76 121.21
C LYS A 341 -69.53 32.06 122.54
N LYS A 342 -69.17 30.77 122.64
CA LYS A 342 -69.30 29.96 123.87
C LYS A 342 -68.41 30.47 125.01
N ALA A 343 -67.24 31.04 124.71
CA ALA A 343 -66.37 31.66 125.70
C ALA A 343 -66.93 33.01 126.20
N GLU A 344 -67.45 33.84 125.30
CA GLU A 344 -68.01 35.17 125.63
C GLU A 344 -69.29 35.07 126.47
N GLU A 345 -70.10 34.03 126.25
CA GLU A 345 -71.26 33.67 127.08
C GLU A 345 -70.87 33.29 128.52
N LYS A 346 -69.65 32.78 128.74
CA LYS A 346 -69.19 32.17 130.01
C LYS A 346 -68.17 33.01 130.79
N LYS A 347 -67.73 34.16 130.25
CA LYS A 347 -66.65 35.00 130.80
C LYS A 347 -66.82 35.55 132.23
N ASN A 348 -68.00 35.37 132.83
CA ASN A 348 -68.32 35.77 134.21
C ASN A 348 -68.44 34.56 135.16
N GLU A 349 -68.25 33.34 134.67
CA GLU A 349 -68.22 32.11 135.47
C GLU A 349 -66.81 31.89 136.07
N GLU A 350 -66.75 31.24 137.23
CA GLU A 350 -65.48 30.89 137.88
C GLU A 350 -64.63 29.96 136.98
N GLY A 351 -63.35 30.29 136.83
CA GLY A 351 -62.42 29.55 135.96
C GLY A 351 -62.37 29.99 134.50
N TYR A 352 -63.23 30.93 134.06
CA TYR A 352 -63.19 31.50 132.71
C TYR A 352 -62.42 32.83 132.64
N LEU A 353 -61.90 33.17 131.45
CA LEU A 353 -61.27 34.48 131.19
C LEU A 353 -62.34 35.58 131.11
N SER A 354 -62.05 36.75 131.67
CA SER A 354 -62.95 37.92 131.70
C SER A 354 -63.24 38.57 130.34
N GLN A 355 -62.54 38.12 129.29
CA GLN A 355 -62.77 38.46 127.89
C GLN A 355 -62.58 37.20 127.05
N ALA A 356 -63.48 36.93 126.10
CA ALA A 356 -63.27 35.86 125.14
C ALA A 356 -62.08 36.17 124.22
N MET A 357 -61.06 35.31 124.28
CA MET A 357 -59.90 35.35 123.40
C MET A 357 -59.57 33.93 122.93
N ALA A 358 -59.01 33.83 121.73
CA ALA A 358 -58.36 32.62 121.29
C ALA A 358 -56.97 32.48 121.93
N GLN A 359 -56.47 31.24 122.02
CA GLN A 359 -55.10 30.94 122.43
C GLN A 359 -54.27 30.65 121.16
N PRO A 360 -53.61 31.65 120.54
CA PRO A 360 -52.84 31.44 119.31
C PRO A 360 -51.58 30.60 119.53
N LEU A 361 -51.03 30.64 120.75
CA LEU A 361 -49.85 29.88 121.17
C LEU A 361 -50.27 28.59 121.89
N ILE A 362 -50.23 27.46 121.19
CA ILE A 362 -50.27 26.14 121.82
C ILE A 362 -48.82 25.79 122.18
N PHE A 363 -48.51 25.83 123.48
CA PHE A 363 -47.18 25.54 124.02
C PHE A 363 -47.34 25.03 125.45
N SER A 364 -47.60 23.72 125.60
CA SER A 364 -48.15 23.16 126.85
C SER A 364 -47.54 21.84 127.31
N ARG A 365 -46.83 21.11 126.44
CA ARG A 365 -46.06 19.90 126.78
C ARG A 365 -45.11 19.52 125.63
N GLU A 366 -43.83 19.30 125.94
CA GLU A 366 -42.78 18.98 124.96
C GLU A 366 -41.74 18.00 125.55
N ASP A 367 -42.20 16.85 126.03
CA ASP A 367 -41.40 15.74 126.59
C ASP A 367 -40.18 15.34 125.73
N ASN A 368 -40.29 15.48 124.40
CA ASN A 368 -39.30 15.07 123.41
C ASN A 368 -38.38 16.21 122.94
N ALA A 369 -38.45 17.38 123.57
CA ALA A 369 -37.56 18.49 123.28
C ALA A 369 -36.08 18.12 123.54
N ILE A 370 -35.21 18.69 122.71
CA ILE A 370 -33.75 18.56 122.80
C ILE A 370 -33.17 19.89 123.29
N THR A 371 -32.71 19.91 124.54
CA THR A 371 -32.02 21.06 125.16
C THR A 371 -30.61 21.21 124.59
N SER A 372 -30.20 22.45 124.31
CA SER A 372 -28.88 22.81 123.81
C SER A 372 -28.41 24.12 124.45
N LEU A 373 -27.11 24.23 124.68
CA LEU A 373 -26.44 25.32 125.40
C LEU A 373 -25.21 25.82 124.62
N GLU A 374 -24.82 27.06 124.88
CA GLU A 374 -23.56 27.60 124.37
C GLU A 374 -22.36 26.74 124.84
N PRO A 375 -21.37 26.40 123.98
CA PRO A 375 -20.25 25.52 124.33
C PRO A 375 -19.35 26.02 125.49
N SER A 376 -19.47 27.28 125.88
CA SER A 376 -18.79 27.89 127.03
C SER A 376 -19.47 27.63 128.38
N VAL A 377 -20.71 27.13 128.38
CA VAL A 377 -21.46 26.83 129.59
C VAL A 377 -21.02 25.48 130.16
N LYS A 378 -20.44 25.48 131.37
CA LYS A 378 -20.22 24.22 132.09
C LYS A 378 -21.57 23.60 132.46
N GLN A 379 -21.87 22.46 131.84
CA GLN A 379 -22.81 21.49 132.36
C GLN A 379 -22.10 20.65 133.43
N TYR A 380 -22.82 20.27 134.48
CA TYR A 380 -22.30 19.50 135.61
C TYR A 380 -22.92 18.10 135.60
N THR A 381 -22.13 17.07 135.87
CA THR A 381 -22.68 15.78 136.26
C THR A 381 -23.38 15.87 137.62
N LYS A 382 -24.15 14.81 137.97
CA LYS A 382 -24.83 14.67 139.27
C LYS A 382 -23.87 14.87 140.45
N ASP A 383 -22.70 14.26 140.36
CA ASP A 383 -21.68 14.26 141.40
C ASP A 383 -20.92 15.59 141.42
N GLU A 384 -20.53 16.14 140.27
CA GLU A 384 -19.87 17.47 140.21
C GLU A 384 -20.75 18.60 140.74
N LEU A 385 -22.08 18.58 140.51
CA LEU A 385 -22.97 19.60 141.07
C LEU A 385 -23.18 19.37 142.58
N THR A 386 -23.17 18.11 143.02
CA THR A 386 -23.20 17.75 144.44
C THR A 386 -21.99 18.30 145.19
N ASP A 387 -20.77 18.08 144.65
CA ASP A 387 -19.53 18.63 145.18
C ASP A 387 -19.52 20.16 145.14
N TYR A 388 -20.05 20.77 144.07
CA TYR A 388 -20.17 22.23 143.96
C TYR A 388 -21.02 22.80 145.10
N ILE A 389 -22.21 22.23 145.34
CA ILE A 389 -23.15 22.67 146.37
C ILE A 389 -22.58 22.43 147.78
N ALA A 390 -21.85 21.33 147.97
CA ALA A 390 -21.17 21.04 149.24
C ALA A 390 -20.02 22.02 149.54
N ALA A 391 -19.41 22.61 148.50
CA ALA A 391 -18.34 23.60 148.62
C ALA A 391 -18.82 25.07 148.70
N LEU A 392 -20.12 25.35 148.53
CA LEU A 392 -20.65 26.71 148.64
C LEU A 392 -20.60 27.21 150.11
N PRO A 393 -20.27 28.50 150.35
CA PRO A 393 -20.23 29.08 151.69
C PRO A 393 -21.63 29.41 152.20
N ILE A 394 -22.43 28.38 152.51
CA ILE A 394 -23.84 28.49 152.92
C ILE A 394 -24.10 27.79 154.26
N ASP A 395 -25.03 28.31 155.06
CA ASP A 395 -25.32 27.87 156.44
C ASP A 395 -26.07 26.52 156.52
N THR A 396 -25.44 25.48 155.99
CA THR A 396 -25.80 24.05 156.13
C THR A 396 -27.24 23.60 155.75
N PRO A 397 -27.84 24.00 154.61
CA PRO A 397 -28.92 23.25 153.97
C PRO A 397 -28.47 22.55 152.68
N SER A 398 -27.17 22.55 152.38
CA SER A 398 -26.57 21.97 151.16
C SER A 398 -27.05 20.54 150.93
N LYS A 399 -27.15 19.73 151.99
CA LYS A 399 -27.64 18.35 151.93
C LYS A 399 -29.07 18.23 151.42
N GLU A 400 -29.98 19.14 151.77
CA GLU A 400 -31.38 19.11 151.31
C GLU A 400 -31.48 19.51 149.82
N ILE A 401 -30.73 20.52 149.42
CA ILE A 401 -30.61 20.95 148.02
C ILE A 401 -30.05 19.81 147.15
N ILE A 402 -28.99 19.15 147.63
CA ILE A 402 -28.37 17.97 147.01
C ILE A 402 -29.38 16.84 146.89
N ASP A 403 -30.12 16.51 147.96
CA ASP A 403 -31.10 15.42 147.96
C ASP A 403 -32.21 15.64 146.92
N ILE A 404 -32.77 16.85 146.83
CA ILE A 404 -33.79 17.20 145.83
C ILE A 404 -33.25 17.08 144.40
N ILE A 405 -32.11 17.70 144.09
CA ILE A 405 -31.48 17.66 142.75
C ILE A 405 -31.15 16.22 142.31
N ASN A 406 -30.89 15.34 143.28
CA ASN A 406 -30.43 13.98 143.05
C ASN A 406 -31.55 12.95 143.02
N ASN A 407 -32.65 13.15 143.75
CA ASN A 407 -33.68 12.14 144.00
C ASN A 407 -35.09 12.57 143.56
N MET A 408 -35.30 13.81 143.12
CA MET A 408 -36.55 14.24 142.47
C MET A 408 -36.61 13.72 141.03
N GLU A 409 -37.57 12.84 140.73
CA GLU A 409 -37.74 12.18 139.43
C GLU A 409 -37.82 13.17 138.25
N ASP A 410 -38.57 14.27 138.41
CA ASP A 410 -38.75 15.30 137.37
C ASP A 410 -37.47 16.10 137.06
N LEU A 411 -36.41 15.92 137.86
CA LEU A 411 -35.08 16.51 137.65
C LEU A 411 -34.05 15.49 137.11
N ALA A 412 -34.42 14.22 136.89
CA ALA A 412 -33.49 13.18 136.45
C ALA A 412 -32.79 13.58 135.13
N ASP A 413 -33.57 13.75 134.07
CA ASP A 413 -33.12 14.13 132.72
C ASP A 413 -32.76 15.63 132.58
N GLY A 414 -32.80 16.39 133.67
CA GLY A 414 -32.58 17.84 133.67
C GLY A 414 -31.11 18.24 133.49
N THR A 415 -30.87 19.28 132.70
CA THR A 415 -29.51 19.79 132.42
C THR A 415 -29.02 20.66 133.59
N ARG A 416 -28.00 20.17 134.30
CA ARG A 416 -27.44 20.74 135.53
C ARG A 416 -26.41 21.83 135.22
N VAL A 417 -26.67 23.07 135.67
CA VAL A 417 -25.87 24.27 135.33
C VAL A 417 -25.76 25.18 136.56
N VAL A 418 -24.76 26.06 136.63
CA VAL A 418 -24.67 27.14 137.63
C VAL A 418 -24.83 28.49 136.93
N LEU A 419 -25.86 29.26 137.30
CA LEU A 419 -26.01 30.65 136.89
C LEU A 419 -25.06 31.55 137.71
N LYS A 420 -24.57 32.62 137.08
CA LYS A 420 -23.77 33.67 137.75
C LYS A 420 -24.49 35.01 137.64
N LYS A 421 -24.45 35.84 138.69
CA LYS A 421 -25.23 37.07 138.81
C LYS A 421 -24.86 38.07 137.71
N GLY A 422 -25.88 38.57 137.01
CA GLY A 422 -25.74 39.43 135.84
C GLY A 422 -25.30 38.73 134.54
N VAL A 423 -24.93 37.45 134.57
CA VAL A 423 -24.55 36.69 133.37
C VAL A 423 -25.77 36.00 132.76
N PRO A 424 -26.12 36.26 131.49
CA PRO A 424 -27.22 35.57 130.81
C PRO A 424 -26.82 34.16 130.37
N LEU A 425 -27.65 33.17 130.73
CA LEU A 425 -27.60 31.80 130.21
C LEU A 425 -28.65 31.65 129.10
N THR A 426 -28.20 31.50 127.86
CA THR A 426 -29.10 31.19 126.73
C THR A 426 -29.24 29.68 126.56
N VAL A 427 -30.49 29.21 126.45
CA VAL A 427 -30.89 27.82 126.33
C VAL A 427 -31.80 27.67 125.12
N THR A 428 -31.47 26.76 124.21
CA THR A 428 -32.25 26.49 123.00
C THR A 428 -32.86 25.11 123.07
N TYR A 429 -34.14 25.00 122.72
CA TYR A 429 -34.90 23.76 122.67
C TYR A 429 -35.38 23.52 121.24
N THR A 430 -35.00 22.39 120.66
CA THR A 430 -35.45 21.91 119.33
C THR A 430 -36.20 20.58 119.48
N ASN A 431 -36.63 19.97 118.37
CA ASN A 431 -37.53 18.82 118.35
C ASN A 431 -38.81 19.05 119.18
N LEU A 432 -39.42 20.22 119.01
CA LEU A 432 -40.74 20.49 119.52
C LEU A 432 -41.75 19.77 118.62
N GLU A 433 -42.69 19.03 119.22
CA GLU A 433 -43.57 18.10 118.53
C GLU A 433 -45.02 18.60 118.51
N ASN A 434 -45.48 19.17 119.63
CA ASN A 434 -46.89 19.51 119.88
C ASN A 434 -47.20 21.00 119.70
N SER A 435 -46.18 21.86 119.71
CA SER A 435 -46.38 23.31 119.82
C SER A 435 -46.65 24.02 118.49
N THR A 436 -47.59 24.96 118.51
CA THR A 436 -47.98 25.78 117.36
C THR A 436 -48.19 27.25 117.74
N PHE A 437 -47.97 28.15 116.78
CA PHE A 437 -48.38 29.55 116.85
C PHE A 437 -49.19 29.91 115.59
N ASP A 438 -50.42 30.38 115.75
CA ASP A 438 -51.38 30.60 114.63
C ASP A 438 -51.48 29.37 113.71
N GLY A 439 -51.58 28.17 114.30
CA GLY A 439 -51.62 26.87 113.62
C GLY A 439 -50.30 26.42 112.98
N LYS A 440 -49.27 27.27 112.92
CA LYS A 440 -47.95 26.93 112.36
C LYS A 440 -47.10 26.25 113.41
N LYS A 441 -46.50 25.11 113.08
CA LYS A 441 -45.62 24.37 114.00
C LYS A 441 -44.42 25.23 114.45
N ILE A 442 -44.24 25.34 115.76
CA ILE A 442 -43.03 25.93 116.36
C ILE A 442 -41.96 24.84 116.31
N SER A 443 -40.83 25.11 115.63
CA SER A 443 -39.74 24.14 115.47
C SER A 443 -38.60 24.31 116.50
N LYS A 444 -38.54 25.49 117.14
CA LYS A 444 -37.49 25.86 118.10
C LYS A 444 -38.00 26.96 119.05
N VAL A 445 -37.63 26.86 120.32
CA VAL A 445 -37.74 27.93 121.33
C VAL A 445 -36.36 28.23 121.90
N THR A 446 -36.09 29.49 122.23
CA THR A 446 -34.85 29.90 122.91
C THR A 446 -35.22 30.78 124.10
N TYR A 447 -34.77 30.40 125.29
CA TYR A 447 -34.88 31.19 126.52
C TYR A 447 -33.52 31.79 126.89
N THR A 448 -33.55 32.92 127.59
CA THR A 448 -32.36 33.51 128.23
C THR A 448 -32.66 33.76 129.70
N TYR A 449 -32.00 33.02 130.58
CA TYR A 449 -32.14 33.13 132.03
C TYR A 449 -30.98 33.97 132.59
N THR A 450 -31.27 35.09 133.22
CA THR A 450 -30.25 35.94 133.86
C THR A 450 -30.49 35.97 135.36
N LEU A 451 -29.49 35.55 136.14
CA LEU A 451 -29.57 35.64 137.59
C LEU A 451 -29.52 37.10 138.03
N LYS A 452 -30.66 37.63 138.51
CA LYS A 452 -30.75 38.98 139.08
C LYS A 452 -30.27 39.01 140.53
N ASP A 453 -30.77 38.06 141.32
CA ASP A 453 -30.44 37.89 142.73
C ASP A 453 -30.72 36.44 143.17
N ALA A 454 -30.08 35.96 144.24
CA ALA A 454 -30.20 34.57 144.71
C ALA A 454 -30.27 34.50 146.24
N SER A 455 -31.25 33.76 146.77
CA SER A 455 -31.50 33.59 148.20
C SER A 455 -30.50 32.67 148.93
N ILE A 456 -29.37 32.30 148.28
CA ILE A 456 -28.46 31.22 148.73
C ILE A 456 -27.00 31.68 148.68
N THR A 457 -26.55 32.28 147.58
CA THR A 457 -25.29 33.03 147.53
C THR A 457 -25.48 34.32 146.76
N ASP A 458 -24.75 35.37 147.13
CA ASP A 458 -24.85 36.69 146.48
C ASP A 458 -24.38 36.72 145.02
N GLN A 459 -23.77 35.64 144.49
CA GLN A 459 -23.10 35.64 143.18
C GLN A 459 -23.51 34.48 142.26
N GLU A 460 -23.88 33.32 142.79
CA GLU A 460 -24.08 32.10 142.00
C GLU A 460 -25.28 31.26 142.48
N LEU A 461 -25.96 30.61 141.54
CA LEU A 461 -27.13 29.77 141.80
C LEU A 461 -27.04 28.46 140.98
N PRO A 462 -26.88 27.30 141.63
CA PRO A 462 -27.02 26.00 140.97
C PRO A 462 -28.48 25.80 140.55
N ILE A 463 -28.70 25.35 139.31
CA ILE A 463 -30.03 25.14 138.72
C ILE A 463 -30.08 23.81 137.96
N VAL A 464 -31.31 23.36 137.69
CA VAL A 464 -31.58 22.26 136.76
C VAL A 464 -32.56 22.77 135.71
N LEU A 465 -32.12 22.88 134.47
CA LEU A 465 -32.99 23.15 133.33
C LEU A 465 -33.84 21.90 133.05
N TYR A 466 -35.17 22.02 132.99
CA TYR A 466 -36.00 20.89 132.59
C TYR A 466 -35.78 20.57 131.11
N LYS A 467 -35.90 19.29 130.74
CA LYS A 467 -35.86 18.86 129.33
C LYS A 467 -37.04 19.47 128.54
N ASP A 468 -38.24 19.42 129.13
CA ASP A 468 -39.43 20.08 128.59
C ASP A 468 -39.36 21.60 128.84
N PRO A 469 -39.25 22.44 127.80
CA PRO A 469 -39.16 23.90 127.97
C PRO A 469 -40.40 24.53 128.61
N THR A 470 -41.56 23.89 128.57
CA THR A 470 -42.79 24.40 129.21
C THR A 470 -42.68 24.41 130.75
N LYS A 471 -41.83 23.53 131.31
CA LYS A 471 -41.48 23.53 132.75
C LYS A 471 -40.38 24.55 133.10
N THR A 472 -39.66 25.05 132.11
CA THR A 472 -38.54 26.02 132.23
C THR A 472 -37.34 25.50 133.04
N LEU A 473 -37.18 25.89 134.30
CA LEU A 473 -36.09 25.43 135.17
C LEU A 473 -36.52 25.25 136.62
N TRP A 474 -35.78 24.41 137.34
CA TRP A 474 -35.80 24.29 138.78
C TRP A 474 -34.59 25.01 139.38
N TYR A 475 -34.79 25.66 140.52
CA TYR A 475 -33.75 26.31 141.31
C TYR A 475 -34.07 26.14 142.80
N PRO A 476 -33.05 26.05 143.66
CA PRO A 476 -33.26 26.02 145.11
C PRO A 476 -33.61 27.43 145.61
N ALA A 477 -34.57 27.51 146.52
CA ALA A 477 -34.97 28.74 147.18
C ALA A 477 -35.02 28.51 148.70
N MET A 478 -34.29 29.33 149.45
CA MET A 478 -34.35 29.33 150.92
C MET A 478 -35.65 29.99 151.40
N GLY A 479 -36.27 29.40 152.43
CA GLY A 479 -37.40 30.00 153.13
C GLY A 479 -36.98 31.21 153.97
N GLY A 480 -36.78 32.36 153.32
CA GLY A 480 -36.67 33.63 154.01
C GLY A 480 -37.92 33.90 154.84
N LYS A 481 -37.73 34.44 156.06
CA LYS A 481 -38.86 34.93 156.85
C LYS A 481 -39.45 36.16 156.16
N CYS A 482 -40.76 36.13 155.92
CA CYS A 482 -41.55 37.31 155.55
C CYS A 482 -41.61 38.32 156.70
#